data_AF-A0A841L3K4-F1
#
_entry.id   AF-A0A841L3K4-F1
#
_cell.length_a   1.000
_cell.length_b   1.000
_cell.length_c   1.000
_cell.angle_alpha   90.00
_cell.angle_beta   90.00
_cell.angle_gamma   90.00
#
_symmetry.space_group_name_H-M   'P 1'
#
loop_
_entity.id
_entity.type
_entity.pdbx_description
1 polymer ?
#
loop_
_entity_poly.entity_id
_entity_poly.type
_entity_poly.pdbx_seq_one_letter_code
_entity_poly.pdbx_strand_id
1 'polypeptide(L)'
;MTKNDQSAYTLDLVMIPNDKMQEFNKFAEQYANVPDKYIWRELSRVKGEVSNEILAQHLKNLDALSKMEGFVTNDHRQRIEMVKSILTAETRTPRPSQQGTVDSAQFFGGSSLLLWFLILAAIWRRRFFFGGF
;
A
#
# COMPACT_ATOMS: atom_id res chain seq x y z
N MET A 1 24.10 -22.69 -11.57
CA MET A 1 24.38 -21.49 -10.74
C MET A 1 23.22 -20.53 -10.96
N THR A 2 22.12 -20.72 -10.22
CA THR A 2 20.89 -19.93 -10.35
C THR A 2 21.12 -18.54 -9.79
N LYS A 3 21.14 -17.52 -10.66
CA LYS A 3 21.26 -16.13 -10.25
C LYS A 3 20.00 -15.72 -9.47
N ASN A 4 20.25 -14.83 -8.52
CA ASN A 4 19.35 -14.38 -7.47
C ASN A 4 18.23 -13.48 -8.04
N ASP A 5 17.27 -14.07 -8.76
CA ASP A 5 16.15 -13.32 -9.37
C ASP A 5 15.18 -12.79 -8.31
N GLN A 6 15.08 -13.43 -7.14
CA GLN A 6 14.15 -13.02 -6.08
C GLN A 6 14.47 -11.61 -5.53
N SER A 7 15.75 -11.26 -5.41
CA SER A 7 16.18 -9.93 -4.93
C SER A 7 15.79 -8.78 -5.86
N ALA A 8 15.72 -9.02 -7.18
CA ALA A 8 15.35 -7.99 -8.14
C ALA A 8 13.84 -7.68 -8.07
N TYR A 9 13.00 -8.72 -8.02
CA TYR A 9 11.55 -8.56 -7.85
C TYR A 9 11.17 -7.95 -6.49
N THR A 10 11.95 -8.19 -5.44
CA THR A 10 11.66 -7.65 -4.10
C THR A 10 11.88 -6.15 -3.97
N LEU A 11 12.88 -5.59 -4.67
CA LEU A 11 13.14 -4.16 -4.65
C LEU A 11 12.13 -3.41 -5.52
N ASP A 12 11.80 -3.96 -6.69
CA ASP A 12 10.84 -3.36 -7.62
C ASP A 12 9.43 -3.24 -7.01
N LEU A 13 9.09 -4.13 -6.07
CA LEU A 13 7.81 -4.11 -5.35
C LEU A 13 7.64 -2.90 -4.41
N VAL A 14 8.74 -2.37 -3.88
CA VAL A 14 8.77 -1.23 -2.95
C VAL A 14 9.26 0.04 -3.64
N MET A 15 10.06 -0.11 -4.70
CA MET A 15 10.61 1.01 -5.45
C MET A 15 9.51 1.73 -6.22
N ILE A 16 9.41 3.01 -5.94
CA ILE A 16 8.51 3.91 -6.65
C ILE A 16 9.27 4.43 -7.86
N PRO A 17 8.69 4.37 -9.08
CA PRO A 17 9.31 4.93 -10.26
C PRO A 17 9.72 6.39 -10.03
N ASN A 18 10.89 6.79 -10.53
CA ASN A 18 11.43 8.14 -10.28
C ASN A 18 10.48 9.27 -10.70
N ASP A 19 9.69 9.06 -11.76
CA ASP A 19 8.67 9.99 -12.25
C ASP A 19 7.46 10.13 -11.29
N LYS A 20 7.29 9.19 -10.36
CA LYS A 20 6.23 9.15 -9.35
C LYS A 20 6.69 9.59 -7.96
N MET A 21 8.00 9.70 -7.76
CA MET A 21 8.60 10.14 -6.48
C MET A 21 8.16 11.53 -6.06
N GLN A 22 7.96 12.46 -7.01
CA GLN A 22 7.49 13.81 -6.67
C GLN A 22 6.07 13.79 -6.07
N GLU A 23 5.18 12.98 -6.65
CA GLU A 23 3.81 12.83 -6.15
C GLU A 23 3.80 12.09 -4.81
N PHE A 24 4.63 11.05 -4.67
CA PHE A 24 4.82 10.36 -3.40
C PHE A 24 5.32 11.27 -2.28
N ASN A 25 6.28 12.16 -2.57
CA ASN A 25 6.78 13.13 -1.59
C ASN A 25 5.69 14.11 -1.14
N LYS A 26 4.79 14.53 -2.05
CA LYS A 26 3.62 15.35 -1.67
C LYS A 26 2.70 14.61 -0.71
N PHE A 27 2.48 13.31 -0.91
CA PHE A 27 1.73 12.50 0.05
C PHE A 27 2.48 12.38 1.38
N ALA A 28 3.80 12.18 1.37
CA ALA A 28 4.58 12.15 2.60
C ALA A 28 4.40 13.44 3.42
N GLU A 29 4.43 14.62 2.78
CA GLU A 29 4.16 15.91 3.43
C GLU A 29 2.72 16.01 3.95
N GLN A 30 1.73 15.67 3.12
CA GLN A 30 0.31 15.75 3.45
C GLN A 30 -0.07 14.86 4.65
N TYR A 31 0.55 13.69 4.75
CA TYR A 31 0.23 12.67 5.74
C TYR A 31 1.27 12.53 6.86
N ALA A 32 2.31 13.37 6.89
CA ALA A 32 3.38 13.32 7.89
C ALA A 32 2.83 13.38 9.33
N ASN A 33 1.89 14.31 9.57
CA ASN A 33 1.43 14.67 10.92
C ASN A 33 -0.04 14.31 11.19
N VAL A 34 -0.72 13.61 10.27
CA VAL A 34 -2.11 13.19 10.53
C VAL A 34 -2.14 12.02 11.51
N PRO A 35 -3.17 11.81 12.34
CA PRO A 35 -3.26 10.65 13.22
C PRO A 35 -3.38 9.32 12.46
N ASP A 36 -2.95 8.20 13.05
CA ASP A 36 -3.09 6.86 12.42
C ASP A 36 -4.55 6.55 12.03
N LYS A 37 -5.51 6.95 12.88
CA LYS A 37 -6.95 6.81 12.57
C LYS A 37 -7.35 7.49 11.26
N TYR A 38 -6.69 8.59 10.91
CA TYR A 38 -6.90 9.27 9.63
C TYR A 38 -6.41 8.40 8.47
N ILE A 39 -5.21 7.82 8.58
CA ILE A 39 -4.63 6.91 7.58
C ILE A 39 -5.58 5.74 7.30
N TRP A 40 -6.08 5.08 8.35
CA TRP A 40 -6.99 3.94 8.21
C TRP A 40 -8.31 4.30 7.54
N ARG A 41 -8.89 5.44 7.90
CA ARG A 41 -10.13 5.95 7.27
C ARG A 41 -9.89 6.27 5.80
N GLU A 42 -8.78 6.92 5.50
CA GLU A 42 -8.44 7.32 4.13
C GLU A 42 -8.16 6.11 3.25
N LEU A 43 -7.46 5.09 3.77
CA LEU A 43 -7.25 3.82 3.10
C LEU A 43 -8.58 3.15 2.73
N SER A 44 -9.54 3.13 3.66
CA SER A 44 -10.88 2.59 3.41
C SER A 44 -11.70 3.43 2.41
N ARG A 45 -11.40 4.72 2.25
CA ARG A 45 -12.06 5.60 1.29
C ARG A 45 -11.48 5.41 -0.11
N VAL A 46 -10.15 5.51 -0.23
CA VAL A 46 -9.40 5.44 -1.49
C VAL A 46 -9.48 4.05 -2.12
N LYS A 47 -9.62 2.97 -1.33
CA LYS A 47 -9.87 1.63 -1.91
C LYS A 47 -11.13 1.58 -2.79
N GLY A 48 -12.12 2.44 -2.54
CA GLY A 48 -13.34 2.52 -3.34
C GLY A 48 -13.19 3.30 -4.65
N GLU A 49 -12.03 3.92 -4.88
CA GLU A 49 -11.71 4.69 -6.08
C GLU A 49 -10.86 3.92 -7.09
N VAL A 50 -10.32 2.76 -6.69
CA VAL A 50 -9.48 1.91 -7.53
C VAL A 50 -10.26 0.68 -8.00
N SER A 51 -9.84 0.09 -9.12
CA SER A 51 -10.46 -1.12 -9.64
C SER A 51 -10.12 -2.35 -8.79
N ASN A 52 -10.92 -3.41 -8.92
CA ASN A 52 -10.68 -4.68 -8.21
C ASN A 52 -9.35 -5.33 -8.62
N GLU A 53 -8.91 -5.13 -9.86
CA GLU A 53 -7.64 -5.64 -10.37
C GLU A 53 -6.46 -4.94 -9.68
N ILE A 54 -6.54 -3.62 -9.50
CA ILE A 54 -5.54 -2.85 -8.75
C ILE A 54 -5.51 -3.30 -7.27
N LEU A 55 -6.67 -3.50 -6.66
CA LEU A 55 -6.75 -4.05 -5.30
C LEU A 55 -6.12 -5.44 -5.20
N ALA A 56 -6.43 -6.32 -6.14
CA ALA A 56 -5.85 -7.66 -6.20
C ALA A 56 -4.32 -7.61 -6.36
N GLN A 57 -3.80 -6.68 -7.16
CA GLN A 57 -2.37 -6.48 -7.31
C GLN A 57 -1.71 -6.00 -6.01
N HIS A 58 -2.32 -5.03 -5.30
CA HIS A 58 -1.85 -4.58 -3.99
C HIS A 58 -1.87 -5.72 -2.96
N LEU A 59 -2.91 -6.55 -2.93
CA LEU A 59 -3.00 -7.72 -2.06
C LEU A 59 -1.89 -8.73 -2.35
N LYS A 60 -1.61 -9.03 -3.63
CA LYS A 60 -0.51 -9.90 -4.03
C LYS A 60 0.84 -9.34 -3.60
N ASN A 61 1.03 -8.03 -3.72
CA ASN A 61 2.26 -7.37 -3.26
C ASN A 61 2.41 -7.48 -1.73
N LEU A 62 1.32 -7.32 -0.98
CA LEU A 62 1.30 -7.50 0.47
C LEU A 62 1.63 -8.94 0.90
N ASP A 63 1.11 -9.94 0.19
CA ASP A 63 1.45 -11.34 0.44
C ASP A 63 2.95 -11.62 0.19
N ALA A 64 3.53 -11.03 -0.86
CA ALA A 64 4.96 -11.12 -1.12
C ALA A 64 5.77 -10.43 -0.01
N LEU A 65 5.41 -9.21 0.38
CA LEU A 65 6.06 -8.45 1.46
C LEU A 65 6.03 -9.22 2.78
N SER A 66 4.88 -9.81 3.14
CA SER A 66 4.72 -10.54 4.39
C SER A 66 5.70 -11.71 4.55
N LYS A 67 6.22 -12.26 3.45
CA LYS A 67 7.16 -13.39 3.42
C LYS A 67 8.62 -12.96 3.48
N MET A 68 8.91 -11.66 3.37
CA MET A 68 10.28 -11.14 3.37
C MET A 68 10.86 -11.10 4.78
N GLU A 69 11.69 -12.10 5.09
CA GLU A 69 12.48 -12.13 6.32
C GLU A 69 13.49 -10.98 6.36
N GLY A 70 13.70 -10.39 7.54
CA GLY A 70 14.62 -9.26 7.74
C GLY A 70 14.06 -7.87 7.38
N PHE A 71 13.03 -7.78 6.51
CA PHE A 71 12.35 -6.50 6.19
C PHE A 71 11.05 -6.31 6.98
N VAL A 72 10.35 -7.41 7.28
CA VAL A 72 9.04 -7.39 7.95
C VAL A 72 9.15 -8.03 9.33
N THR A 73 8.87 -7.25 10.38
CA THR A 73 8.76 -7.73 11.77
C THR A 73 7.40 -8.36 12.03
N ASN A 74 7.22 -9.04 13.16
CA ASN A 74 5.90 -9.57 13.54
C ASN A 74 4.83 -8.47 13.66
N ASP A 75 5.18 -7.27 14.13
CA ASP A 75 4.26 -6.12 14.14
C ASP A 75 3.85 -5.71 12.73
N HIS A 76 4.81 -5.64 11.80
CA HIS A 76 4.51 -5.34 10.39
C HIS A 76 3.60 -6.41 9.78
N ARG A 77 3.78 -7.70 10.10
CA ARG A 77 2.90 -8.79 9.63
C ARG A 77 1.46 -8.62 10.12
N GLN A 78 1.27 -8.28 11.40
CA GLN A 78 -0.06 -8.01 11.95
C GLN A 78 -0.74 -6.81 11.24
N ARG A 79 0.03 -5.75 10.97
CA ARG A 79 -0.46 -4.59 10.23
C ARG A 79 -0.80 -4.92 8.77
N ILE A 80 0.01 -5.76 8.12
CA ILE A 80 -0.27 -6.27 6.76
C ILE A 80 -1.61 -7.01 6.75
N GLU A 81 -1.85 -7.90 7.70
CA GLU A 81 -3.14 -8.62 7.78
C GLU A 81 -4.32 -7.69 8.05
N MET A 82 -4.14 -6.67 8.90
CA MET A 82 -5.14 -5.63 9.12
C MET A 82 -5.45 -4.86 7.82
N VAL A 83 -4.43 -4.42 7.08
CA VAL A 83 -4.61 -3.76 5.77
C VAL A 83 -5.35 -4.69 4.81
N LYS A 84 -4.94 -5.96 4.69
CA LYS A 84 -5.60 -6.95 3.82
C LYS A 84 -7.09 -7.09 4.16
N SER A 85 -7.45 -7.14 5.44
CA SER A 85 -8.85 -7.19 5.87
C SER A 85 -9.66 -5.96 5.42
N ILE A 86 -9.05 -4.77 5.45
CA ILE A 86 -9.72 -3.54 5.02
C ILE A 86 -9.90 -3.53 3.50
N LEU A 87 -8.87 -3.95 2.75
CA LEU A 87 -8.91 -3.99 1.29
C LEU A 87 -9.92 -5.03 0.77
N THR A 88 -10.10 -6.16 1.49
CA THR A 88 -11.03 -7.23 1.12
C THR A 88 -12.44 -7.06 1.67
N ALA A 89 -12.63 -6.23 2.70
CA ALA A 89 -13.96 -5.96 3.23
C ALA A 89 -14.87 -5.40 2.14
N GLU A 90 -16.08 -5.95 2.00
CA GLU A 90 -17.05 -5.45 1.04
C GLU A 90 -17.38 -3.98 1.30
N THR A 91 -17.12 -3.14 0.31
CA THR A 91 -17.50 -1.73 0.36
C THR A 91 -18.97 -1.65 0.00
N ARG A 92 -19.85 -1.29 0.95
CA ARG A 92 -21.30 -1.10 0.71
C ARG A 92 -21.64 0.09 -0.21
N THR A 93 -20.67 0.64 -0.92
CA THR A 93 -20.88 1.71 -1.91
C THR A 93 -21.06 1.11 -3.30
N PRO A 94 -22.23 1.31 -3.94
CA PRO A 94 -22.48 0.79 -5.28
C PRO A 94 -21.73 1.64 -6.31
N ARG A 95 -20.75 1.09 -7.03
CA ARG A 95 -20.31 1.62 -8.35
C ARG A 95 -19.53 0.59 -9.18
N PRO A 96 -19.47 0.78 -10.51
CA PRO A 96 -19.57 -0.27 -11.49
C PRO A 96 -18.22 -0.94 -11.74
N SER A 97 -18.29 -2.23 -12.06
CA SER A 97 -17.23 -3.06 -12.61
C SER A 97 -16.48 -2.37 -13.75
N GLN A 98 -15.37 -1.69 -13.44
CA GLN A 98 -14.37 -1.30 -14.42
C GLN A 98 -13.37 -2.46 -14.54
N GLN A 99 -13.76 -3.50 -15.27
CA GLN A 99 -12.84 -4.52 -15.77
C GLN A 99 -11.97 -3.87 -16.85
N GLY A 100 -10.84 -3.31 -16.45
CA GLY A 100 -9.79 -2.83 -17.35
C GLY A 100 -8.55 -3.69 -17.17
N THR A 101 -7.97 -4.18 -18.27
CA THR A 101 -6.62 -4.77 -18.28
C THR A 101 -5.63 -3.76 -17.70
N VAL A 102 -5.04 -4.10 -16.55
CA VAL A 102 -4.12 -3.21 -15.82
C VAL A 102 -2.81 -3.12 -16.58
N ASP A 103 -2.59 -1.97 -17.22
CA ASP A 103 -1.27 -1.56 -17.68
C ASP A 103 -0.44 -1.11 -16.46
N SER A 104 0.86 -1.39 -16.43
CA SER A 104 1.74 -0.98 -15.31
C SER A 104 1.77 0.54 -15.10
N ALA A 105 1.43 1.33 -16.13
CA ALA A 105 1.20 2.76 -16.03
C ALA A 105 -0.02 3.15 -15.17
N GLN A 106 -1.04 2.28 -15.11
CA GLN A 106 -2.27 2.50 -14.34
C GLN A 106 -2.09 2.17 -12.85
N PHE A 107 -1.15 1.28 -12.50
CA PHE A 107 -0.80 0.96 -11.11
C PHE A 107 -0.28 2.18 -10.33
N PHE A 108 0.40 3.11 -11.01
CA PHE A 108 0.85 4.39 -10.45
C PHE A 108 0.01 5.58 -10.94
N GLY A 109 -1.26 5.35 -11.30
CA GLY A 109 -2.26 6.42 -11.47
C GLY A 109 -2.67 7.00 -10.11
N GLY A 110 -3.09 8.28 -10.07
CA GLY A 110 -3.25 9.08 -8.85
C GLY A 110 -3.85 8.36 -7.63
N SER A 111 -5.06 7.82 -7.73
CA SER A 111 -5.70 7.10 -6.60
C SER A 111 -5.03 5.77 -6.25
N SER A 112 -4.43 5.07 -7.21
CA SER A 112 -3.68 3.82 -6.94
C SER A 112 -2.35 4.08 -6.25
N LEU A 113 -1.63 5.14 -6.66
CA LEU A 113 -0.40 5.56 -6.00
C LEU A 113 -0.68 6.07 -4.58
N LEU A 114 -1.75 6.85 -4.39
CA LEU A 114 -2.20 7.26 -3.06
C LEU A 114 -2.56 6.05 -2.19
N LEU A 115 -3.29 5.07 -2.75
CA LEU A 115 -3.62 3.84 -2.02
C LEU A 115 -2.35 3.10 -1.58
N TRP A 116 -1.38 2.94 -2.48
CA TRP A 116 -0.10 2.31 -2.16
C TRP A 116 0.66 3.06 -1.07
N PHE A 117 0.73 4.39 -1.17
CA PHE A 117 1.30 5.24 -0.11
C PHE A 117 0.62 5.00 1.24
N LEU A 118 -0.72 4.99 1.28
CA LEU A 118 -1.48 4.78 2.52
C LEU A 118 -1.27 3.38 3.10
N ILE A 119 -1.15 2.36 2.25
CA ILE A 119 -0.81 0.99 2.65
C ILE A 119 0.57 0.98 3.33
N LEU A 120 1.58 1.56 2.69
CA LEU A 120 2.94 1.63 3.23
C LEU A 120 2.95 2.43 4.54
N ALA A 121 2.25 3.56 4.60
CA ALA A 121 2.11 4.36 5.81
C ALA A 121 1.41 3.57 6.94
N ALA A 122 0.35 2.82 6.66
CA ALA A 122 -0.34 2.03 7.67
C ALA A 122 0.54 0.93 8.29
N ILE A 123 1.45 0.35 7.50
CA ILE A 123 2.32 -0.75 7.93
C ILE A 123 3.59 -0.24 8.61
N TRP A 124 4.30 0.73 8.00
CA TRP A 124 5.64 1.14 8.44
C TRP A 124 5.70 2.45 9.18
N ARG A 125 4.62 3.25 9.21
CA ARG A 125 4.65 4.47 10.01
C ARG A 125 4.79 4.04 11.46
N ARG A 126 5.99 4.29 12.01
CA ARG A 126 6.24 4.13 13.44
C ARG A 126 5.12 4.86 14.12
N ARG A 127 4.35 4.14 14.92
CA ARG A 127 3.46 4.80 15.88
C ARG A 127 4.42 5.66 16.69
N PHE A 128 4.38 6.98 16.49
CA PHE A 128 4.89 7.94 17.45
C PHE A 128 4.01 7.79 18.70
N PHE A 129 4.08 6.63 19.33
CA PHE A 129 3.65 6.45 20.69
C PHE A 129 4.58 7.33 21.50
N PHE A 130 4.09 8.50 21.89
CA PHE A 130 4.18 8.97 23.28
C PHE A 130 5.49 8.52 23.99
N GLY A 131 6.61 9.14 23.62
CA GLY A 131 7.69 9.43 24.55
C GLY A 131 7.27 10.64 25.38
N GLY A 132 6.30 10.42 26.25
CA GLY A 132 5.72 11.41 27.14
C GLY A 132 5.26 10.71 28.40
N PHE A 133 6.22 10.15 29.13
CA PHE A 133 6.39 10.22 30.58
C PHE A 133 7.87 9.97 30.89
#